data_AF-A0A4Y2EBA2-F1
#
_entry.id   AF-A0A4Y2EBA2-F1
#
_cell.length_a   1.000
_cell.length_b   1.000
_cell.length_c   1.000
_cell.angle_alpha   90.00
_cell.angle_beta   90.00
_cell.angle_gamma   90.00
#
_symmetry.space_group_name_H-M   'P 1'
#
loop_
_entity.id
_entity.type
_entity.pdbx_description
1 polymer ?
#
loop_
_entity_poly.entity_id
_entity_poly.type
_entity_poly.pdbx_seq_one_letter_code
_entity_poly.pdbx_strand_id
1 'polypeptide(L)'
;MDLEITALNRLRGALRQSVTKLEYYMKQGDSEDKVVLETKLTKVDTIRKKLFDLQKRYYELPPEADLTEIDEAIEQMEISLEEMKVSLKYLISKHNIDDKSTKLNIKENKTGKLLSVKLPDSLFRNLAESMKSLLTLNLSLLV
;
A
#
# COMPACT_ATOMS: atom_id res chain seq x y z
N MET A 1 20.27 -25.77 -10.17
CA MET A 1 19.52 -25.60 -8.92
C MET A 1 20.09 -24.42 -8.12
N ASP A 2 21.34 -24.46 -7.63
CA ASP A 2 21.93 -23.34 -6.85
C ASP A 2 21.97 -21.98 -7.58
N LEU A 3 22.27 -21.98 -8.88
CA LEU A 3 22.32 -20.74 -9.68
C LEU A 3 20.94 -20.07 -9.81
N GLU A 4 19.87 -20.88 -9.84
CA GLU A 4 18.49 -20.41 -9.98
C GLU A 4 17.98 -19.82 -8.67
N ILE A 5 18.15 -20.53 -7.55
CA ILE A 5 17.84 -20.03 -6.21
C ILE A 5 18.62 -18.74 -5.92
N THR A 6 19.90 -18.69 -6.29
CA THR A 6 20.72 -17.47 -6.16
C THR A 6 20.15 -16.31 -6.97
N ALA A 7 19.69 -16.54 -8.20
CA ALA A 7 19.09 -15.50 -9.04
C ALA A 7 17.75 -15.00 -8.47
N LEU A 8 16.90 -15.91 -7.99
CA LEU A 8 15.63 -15.57 -7.33
C LEU A 8 15.87 -14.74 -6.06
N ASN A 9 16.85 -15.12 -5.24
CA ASN A 9 17.20 -14.38 -4.03
C ASN A 9 17.75 -12.98 -4.31
N ARG A 10 18.52 -12.81 -5.39
CA ARG A 10 18.95 -11.48 -5.86
C ARG A 10 17.76 -10.62 -6.29
N LEU A 11 16.81 -11.21 -7.02
CA LEU A 11 15.59 -10.52 -7.45
C LEU A 11 14.73 -10.11 -6.23
N ARG A 12 14.55 -11.01 -5.26
CA ARG A 12 13.89 -10.73 -3.97
C ARG A 12 14.55 -9.54 -3.27
N GLY A 13 15.88 -9.53 -3.18
CA GLY A 13 16.64 -8.43 -2.59
C GLY A 13 16.42 -7.09 -3.30
N ALA A 14 16.40 -7.09 -4.64
CA ALA A 14 16.13 -5.88 -5.42
C ALA A 14 14.69 -5.36 -5.25
N LEU A 15 13.70 -6.26 -5.16
CA LEU A 15 12.32 -5.89 -4.88
C LEU A 15 12.18 -5.31 -3.49
N ARG A 16 12.79 -5.93 -2.47
CA ARG A 16 12.82 -5.40 -1.10
C ARG A 16 13.39 -3.99 -1.04
N GLN A 17 14.52 -3.74 -1.70
CA GLN A 17 15.10 -2.39 -1.78
C GLN A 17 14.14 -1.39 -2.45
N SER A 18 13.42 -1.83 -3.48
CA SER A 18 12.43 -0.98 -4.17
C SER A 18 11.25 -0.63 -3.27
N VAL A 19 10.75 -1.59 -2.47
CA VAL A 19 9.71 -1.37 -1.46
C VAL A 19 10.19 -0.39 -0.40
N THR A 20 11.35 -0.63 0.22
CA THR A 20 11.90 0.26 1.26
C THR A 20 12.13 1.68 0.75
N LYS A 21 12.60 1.83 -0.49
CA LYS A 21 12.77 3.16 -1.10
C LYS A 21 11.43 3.88 -1.28
N LEU A 22 10.38 3.16 -1.67
CA LEU A 22 9.05 3.73 -1.82
C LEU A 22 8.44 4.12 -0.48
N GLU A 23 8.55 3.25 0.52
CA GLU A 23 8.12 3.54 1.90
C GLU A 23 8.80 4.78 2.46
N TYR A 24 10.11 4.91 2.25
CA TYR A 24 10.87 6.08 2.66
C TYR A 24 10.30 7.37 2.04
N TYR A 25 10.00 7.35 0.75
CA TYR A 25 9.38 8.49 0.07
C TYR A 25 7.96 8.80 0.54
N MET A 26 7.25 7.83 1.13
CA MET A 26 5.93 8.08 1.70
C MET A 26 5.98 8.65 3.10
N LYS A 27 7.10 8.44 3.81
CA LYS A 27 7.37 8.99 5.15
C LYS A 27 7.93 10.40 5.11
N GLN A 28 8.55 10.81 4.00
CA GLN A 28 8.92 12.20 3.78
C GLN A 28 7.63 13.01 3.60
N GLY A 29 7.27 13.80 4.62
CA GLY A 29 5.99 14.51 4.73
C GLY A 29 5.81 15.70 3.79
N ASP A 30 6.39 15.64 2.60
CA ASP A 30 6.26 16.68 1.59
C ASP A 30 4.88 16.56 0.91
N SER A 31 4.24 17.71 0.70
CA SER A 31 3.01 17.77 -0.08
C SER A 31 3.34 17.52 -1.56
N GLU A 32 3.15 16.29 -2.02
CA GLU A 32 3.40 15.93 -3.41
C GLU A 32 2.22 16.25 -4.33
N ASP A 33 2.52 16.66 -5.55
CA ASP A 33 1.53 16.84 -6.61
C ASP A 33 0.89 15.51 -7.01
N LYS A 34 -0.37 15.59 -7.46
CA LYS A 34 -1.17 14.42 -7.85
C LYS A 34 -0.46 13.49 -8.85
N VAL A 35 0.22 14.05 -9.85
CA VAL A 35 0.93 13.26 -10.88
C VAL A 35 2.05 12.42 -10.27
N VAL A 36 2.74 12.95 -9.25
CA VAL A 36 3.78 12.23 -8.51
C VAL A 36 3.17 11.08 -7.71
N LEU A 37 2.06 11.33 -7.02
CA LEU A 37 1.33 10.30 -6.26
C LEU A 37 0.82 9.18 -7.19
N GLU A 38 0.26 9.51 -8.35
CA GLU A 38 -0.19 8.53 -9.35
C GLU A 38 0.99 7.71 -9.89
N THR A 39 2.13 8.35 -10.16
CA THR A 39 3.35 7.66 -10.58
C THR A 39 3.83 6.67 -9.50
N LYS A 40 3.79 7.06 -8.23
CA LYS A 40 4.11 6.16 -7.10
C LYS A 40 3.14 5.00 -7.01
N LEU A 41 1.85 5.23 -7.23
CA LEU A 41 0.83 4.17 -7.25
C LEU A 41 1.11 3.15 -8.38
N THR A 42 1.46 3.62 -9.58
CA THR A 42 1.87 2.73 -10.68
C THR A 42 3.12 1.91 -10.33
N LYS A 43 4.07 2.49 -9.58
CA LYS A 43 5.24 1.75 -9.08
C LYS A 43 4.84 0.64 -8.10
N VAL A 44 3.90 0.91 -7.18
CA VAL A 44 3.35 -0.13 -6.27
C VAL A 44 2.80 -1.30 -7.09
N ASP A 45 1.93 -1.04 -8.06
CA ASP A 45 1.32 -2.10 -8.86
C ASP A 45 2.36 -2.86 -9.69
N THR A 46 3.40 -2.17 -10.19
CA THR A 46 4.51 -2.79 -10.91
C THR A 46 5.34 -3.71 -10.01
N ILE A 47 5.66 -3.28 -8.79
CA ILE A 47 6.41 -4.10 -7.82
C ILE A 47 5.57 -5.31 -7.42
N ARG A 48 4.28 -5.13 -7.12
CA ARG A 48 3.38 -6.22 -6.75
C ARG A 48 3.30 -7.30 -7.85
N LYS A 49 3.19 -6.90 -9.11
CA LYS A 49 3.20 -7.86 -10.23
C LYS A 49 4.51 -8.67 -10.26
N LYS A 50 5.66 -8.01 -10.12
CA LYS A 50 6.96 -8.68 -10.07
C LYS A 50 7.12 -9.60 -8.87
N LEU A 51 6.53 -9.24 -7.73
CA LEU A 51 6.55 -10.02 -6.51
C LEU A 51 5.71 -11.30 -6.66
N PHE A 52 4.53 -11.19 -7.26
CA PHE A 52 3.70 -12.34 -7.64
C PHE A 52 4.43 -13.29 -8.61
N ASP A 53 5.05 -12.74 -9.66
CA ASP A 53 5.84 -13.53 -10.62
C ASP A 53 7.08 -14.20 -9.98
N LEU A 54 7.64 -13.58 -8.94
CA LEU A 54 8.74 -14.15 -8.15
C LEU A 54 8.25 -15.29 -7.27
N GLN A 55 7.15 -15.08 -6.53
CA GLN A 55 6.55 -16.10 -5.66
C GLN A 55 6.17 -17.36 -6.46
N LYS A 56 5.55 -17.18 -7.64
CA LYS A 56 5.24 -18.30 -8.53
C LYS A 56 6.48 -19.14 -8.88
N ARG A 57 7.63 -18.48 -9.16
CA ARG A 57 8.88 -19.17 -9.48
C ARG A 57 9.50 -19.89 -8.29
N TYR A 58 9.31 -19.38 -7.08
CA TYR A 58 9.73 -20.12 -5.88
C TYR A 58 8.92 -21.41 -5.70
N TYR A 59 7.61 -21.41 -5.99
CA TYR A 59 6.78 -22.62 -5.95
C TYR A 59 7.02 -23.61 -7.10
N GLU A 60 7.80 -23.24 -8.11
CA GLU A 60 8.27 -24.16 -9.16
C GLU A 60 9.55 -24.91 -8.74
N LEU A 61 10.14 -24.56 -7.58
CA LEU A 61 11.31 -25.25 -7.03
C LEU A 61 10.93 -26.63 -6.45
N PRO A 62 11.91 -27.54 -6.31
CA PRO A 62 11.69 -28.83 -5.67
C PRO A 62 11.16 -28.68 -4.23
N PRO A 63 10.31 -29.61 -3.77
CA PRO A 63 9.67 -29.55 -2.44
C PRO A 63 10.64 -29.64 -1.26
N GLU A 64 11.89 -30.04 -1.49
CA GLU A 64 12.96 -30.05 -0.50
C GLU A 64 13.53 -28.65 -0.21
N ALA A 65 13.19 -27.64 -1.02
CA ALA A 65 13.55 -26.26 -0.76
C ALA A 65 12.74 -25.72 0.42
N ASP A 66 13.41 -25.36 1.50
CA ASP A 66 12.79 -24.59 2.59
C ASP A 66 12.47 -23.18 2.10
N LEU A 67 11.18 -22.87 2.00
CA LEU A 67 10.67 -21.58 1.53
C LEU A 67 10.12 -20.71 2.67
N THR A 68 10.17 -21.15 3.94
CA THR A 68 9.51 -20.42 5.04
C THR A 68 9.99 -18.97 5.16
N GLU A 69 11.32 -18.75 5.16
CA GLU A 69 11.89 -17.39 5.20
C GLU A 69 11.53 -16.58 3.93
N ILE A 70 11.36 -17.25 2.80
CA ILE A 70 10.99 -16.62 1.52
C ILE A 70 9.54 -16.15 1.57
N ASP A 71 8.63 -16.99 2.05
CA ASP A 71 7.21 -16.70 2.16
C ASP A 71 6.97 -15.54 3.14
N GLU A 72 7.60 -15.58 4.33
CA GLU A 72 7.52 -14.48 5.29
C GLU A 72 8.04 -13.16 4.69
N ALA A 73 9.19 -13.19 4.00
CA ALA A 73 9.74 -11.99 3.39
C ALA A 73 8.87 -11.42 2.26
N ILE A 74 8.22 -12.28 1.48
CA ILE A 74 7.28 -11.88 0.43
C ILE A 74 6.02 -11.30 1.05
N GLU A 75 5.44 -11.95 2.05
CA GLU A 75 4.24 -11.50 2.77
C GLU A 75 4.46 -10.10 3.38
N GLN A 76 5.60 -9.87 4.05
CA GLN A 76 5.92 -8.55 4.62
C GLN A 76 5.99 -7.46 3.54
N MET A 77 6.58 -7.76 2.37
CA MET A 77 6.58 -6.81 1.26
C MET A 77 5.17 -6.55 0.70
N GLU A 78 4.31 -7.57 0.64
CA GLU A 78 2.93 -7.43 0.18
C GLU A 78 2.09 -6.57 1.11
N ILE A 79 2.21 -6.77 2.43
CA ILE A 79 1.56 -5.96 3.46
C ILE A 79 1.98 -4.49 3.29
N SER A 80 3.28 -4.22 3.25
CA SER A 80 3.81 -2.87 3.02
C SER A 80 3.26 -2.24 1.73
N LEU A 81 3.20 -3.00 0.63
CA LEU A 81 2.69 -2.51 -0.65
C LEU A 81 1.19 -2.19 -0.59
N GLU A 82 0.38 -2.96 0.15
CA GLU A 82 -1.05 -2.67 0.32
C GLU A 82 -1.28 -1.42 1.18
N GLU A 83 -0.55 -1.26 2.29
CA GLU A 83 -0.61 -0.05 3.11
C GLU A 83 -0.24 1.20 2.32
N MET A 84 0.82 1.12 1.51
CA MET A 84 1.23 2.19 0.60
C MET A 84 0.15 2.48 -0.45
N LYS A 85 -0.47 1.44 -1.04
CA LYS A 85 -1.54 1.57 -2.03
C LYS A 85 -2.74 2.32 -1.48
N VAL A 86 -3.21 1.93 -0.30
CA VAL A 86 -4.33 2.57 0.39
C VAL A 86 -4.03 4.04 0.67
N SER A 87 -2.84 4.32 1.23
CA SER A 87 -2.41 5.68 1.56
C SER A 87 -2.30 6.58 0.31
N LEU A 88 -1.73 6.08 -0.78
CA LEU A 88 -1.63 6.82 -2.05
C LEU A 88 -3.00 7.12 -2.65
N LYS A 89 -3.91 6.12 -2.67
CA LYS A 89 -5.29 6.32 -3.15
C LYS A 89 -6.02 7.38 -2.33
N TYR A 90 -5.82 7.39 -1.01
CA TYR A 90 -6.38 8.40 -0.13
C TYR A 90 -5.84 9.80 -0.47
N LEU A 91 -4.53 9.96 -0.61
CA LEU A 91 -3.91 11.26 -0.94
C LEU A 91 -4.35 11.79 -2.31
N ILE A 92 -4.43 10.93 -3.32
CA ILE A 92 -4.95 11.29 -4.66
C ILE A 92 -6.41 11.72 -4.58
N SER A 93 -7.22 11.01 -3.79
CA SER A 93 -8.64 11.34 -3.61
C SER A 93 -8.83 12.68 -2.90
N LYS A 94 -7.98 12.99 -1.90
CA LYS A 94 -7.97 14.28 -1.21
C LYS A 94 -7.68 15.44 -2.18
N HIS A 95 -6.65 15.31 -3.02
CA HIS A 95 -6.36 16.28 -4.09
C HIS A 95 -7.57 16.54 -4.99
N ASN A 96 -8.31 15.49 -5.38
CA ASN A 96 -9.51 15.65 -6.21
C ASN A 96 -10.66 16.42 -5.51
N ILE A 97 -10.72 16.41 -4.18
CA ILE A 97 -11.70 17.17 -3.41
C ILE A 97 -11.25 18.63 -3.30
N ASP A 98 -9.97 18.85 -2.98
CA ASP A 98 -9.40 20.18 -2.80
C ASP A 98 -9.45 20.99 -4.11
N ASP A 99 -9.16 20.37 -5.26
CA ASP A 99 -9.31 20.94 -6.62
C ASP A 99 -10.77 21.34 -6.94
N LYS A 100 -11.73 20.50 -6.51
CA LYS A 100 -13.16 20.80 -6.71
C LYS A 100 -13.61 21.95 -5.82
N SER A 101 -13.08 22.05 -4.60
CA SER A 101 -13.40 23.12 -3.65
C SER A 101 -12.87 24.49 -4.12
N THR A 102 -11.67 24.52 -4.71
CA THR A 102 -11.06 25.76 -5.25
C THR A 102 -11.73 26.23 -6.54
N LYS A 103 -12.21 25.31 -7.38
CA LYS A 103 -13.06 25.65 -8.53
C LYS A 103 -14.47 26.12 -8.14
N LEU A 104 -14.94 25.76 -6.94
CA LEU A 104 -16.20 26.21 -6.33
C LEU A 104 -16.05 27.53 -5.58
N ASN A 105 -15.11 28.40 -5.97
CA ASN A 105 -15.16 29.83 -5.65
C ASN A 105 -16.36 30.47 -6.37
N ILE A 106 -17.54 30.18 -5.81
CA ILE A 106 -18.80 30.86 -6.02
C ILE A 106 -18.53 32.32 -5.68
N LYS A 107 -18.65 33.17 -6.68
CA LYS A 107 -18.86 34.61 -6.53
C LYS A 107 -19.90 34.80 -5.41
N GLU A 108 -19.48 35.31 -4.24
CA GLU A 108 -20.32 35.50 -3.05
C GLU A 108 -21.69 36.07 -3.43
N ASN A 109 -22.70 35.20 -3.54
CA ASN A 109 -24.08 35.62 -3.42
C ASN A 109 -24.54 35.15 -2.03
N LYS A 110 -24.80 36.14 -1.17
CA LYS A 110 -25.36 35.95 0.16
C LYS A 110 -26.58 35.04 0.04
N THR A 111 -26.49 33.80 0.54
CA THR A 111 -27.51 33.02 1.28
C THR A 111 -27.13 31.54 1.25
N GLY A 112 -27.01 30.92 2.43
CA GLY A 112 -27.19 29.46 2.57
C GLY A 112 -26.00 28.67 3.12
N LYS A 113 -25.76 28.79 4.43
CA LYS A 113 -25.32 27.73 5.36
C LYS A 113 -24.50 26.57 4.74
N LEU A 114 -23.17 26.70 4.74
CA LEU A 114 -22.24 25.58 4.52
C LEU A 114 -22.52 24.47 5.53
N LEU A 115 -23.01 23.32 5.05
CA LEU A 115 -23.09 22.10 5.85
C LEU A 115 -21.67 21.59 6.06
N SER A 116 -21.09 21.90 7.21
CA SER A 116 -19.92 21.19 7.74
C SER A 116 -20.35 19.75 8.04
N VAL A 117 -20.21 18.87 7.04
CA VAL A 117 -20.38 17.44 7.26
C VAL A 117 -19.15 16.96 8.00
N LYS A 118 -19.23 16.94 9.33
CA LYS A 118 -18.26 16.20 10.15
C LYS A 118 -18.38 14.72 9.77
N LEU A 119 -17.29 14.15 9.27
CA LEU A 119 -17.15 12.70 9.15
C LEU A 119 -17.36 12.09 10.55
N PRO A 120 -18.26 11.11 10.72
CA PRO A 120 -18.47 10.47 12.00
C PRO A 120 -17.17 9.80 12.48
N ASP A 121 -16.72 10.12 13.69
CA ASP A 121 -15.58 9.45 14.35
C ASP A 121 -15.77 7.92 14.45
N SER A 122 -17.03 7.45 14.32
CA SER A 122 -17.37 6.03 14.26
C SER A 122 -16.82 5.33 13.03
N LEU A 123 -16.63 5.99 11.89
CA LEU A 123 -16.03 5.36 10.70
C LEU A 123 -14.57 4.98 10.94
N PHE A 124 -13.79 5.89 11.55
CA PHE A 124 -12.38 5.63 11.89
C PHE A 124 -12.26 4.56 12.98
N ARG A 125 -13.14 4.60 13.99
CA ARG A 125 -13.18 3.60 15.06
C ARG A 125 -13.51 2.20 14.52
N ASN A 126 -14.50 2.08 13.65
CA ASN A 126 -14.92 0.80 13.09
C ASN A 126 -13.86 0.18 12.18
N LEU A 127 -13.12 1.01 11.43
CA LEU A 127 -11.99 0.56 10.63
C LEU A 127 -10.84 0.05 11.52
N ALA A 128 -10.49 0.80 12.57
CA ALA A 128 -9.43 0.39 13.51
C ALA A 128 -9.79 -0.89 14.26
N GLU A 129 -11.04 -1.05 14.70
CA GLU A 129 -11.50 -2.27 15.37
C GLU A 129 -11.59 -3.48 14.42
N SER A 130 -11.97 -3.27 13.15
CA SER A 130 -11.94 -4.33 12.13
C SER A 130 -10.52 -4.82 11.87
N MET A 131 -9.54 -3.91 11.82
CA MET A 131 -8.12 -4.27 11.65
C MET A 131 -7.58 -5.04 12.87
N LYS A 132 -7.93 -4.64 14.10
CA LYS A 132 -7.56 -5.37 15.32
C LYS A 132 -8.20 -6.76 15.37
N SER A 133 -9.46 -6.87 14.97
CA SER A 133 -10.16 -8.16 14.91
C SER A 133 -9.51 -9.11 13.91
N LEU A 134 -9.09 -8.61 12.74
CA LEU A 134 -8.38 -9.41 11.73
C LEU A 134 -7.03 -9.95 12.26
N LEU A 135 -6.25 -9.10 12.94
CA LEU A 135 -4.99 -9.46 13.59
C LEU A 135 -5.19 -10.51 14.69
N THR A 136 -6.26 -10.37 15.49
CA THR A 136 -6.57 -11.31 16.58
C THR A 136 -7.00 -12.67 16.03
N LEU A 137 -7.78 -12.70 14.95
CA LEU A 137 -8.24 -13.95 14.33
C LEU A 137 -7.08 -14.75 13.74
N ASN A 138 -6.11 -14.07 13.09
CA ASN A 138 -4.91 -14.71 12.56
C ASN A 138 -4.03 -15.32 13.65
N LEU A 139 -3.90 -14.67 14.82
CA LEU A 139 -3.15 -15.23 15.96
C LEU A 139 -3.86 -16.44 16.60
N SER A 140 -5.20 -16.48 16.54
CA SER A 140 -6.01 -17.57 17.10
C SER A 140 -5.95 -18.86 16.25
N LEU A 141 -5.65 -18.72 14.96
CA LEU A 141 -5.51 -19.83 14.02
C LEU A 141 -4.09 -20.44 14.01
N LEU A 142 -3.17 -19.87 14.79
CA LEU A 142 -1.76 -20.29 14.88
C LEU A 142 -1.44 -21.13 16.13
N VAL A 143 -2.46 -21.56 16.90
CA VAL A 143 -2.36 -22.43 18.09
C VAL A 143 -3.10 -23.74 17.84
#